data_AF-A0A6M1PJJ1-F1
#
_entry.id   AF-A0A6M1PJJ1-F1
#
_cell.length_a   1.000
_cell.length_b   1.000
_cell.length_c   1.000
_cell.angle_alpha   90.00
_cell.angle_beta   90.00
_cell.angle_gamma   90.00
#
_symmetry.space_group_name_H-M   'P 1'
#
loop_
_entity.id
_entity.type
_entity.pdbx_description
1 polymer ?
#
loop_
_entity_poly.entity_id
_entity_poly.type
_entity_poly.pdbx_seq_one_letter_code
_entity_poly.pdbx_strand_id
1 'polypeptide(L)'
;MRQSSVQNMMFADSRLVWEVTGNNYRLFIDYSIGRKFRFVREVLEGLYSSKEYSRGKAAKAAGISYQGLKNIEEIENYQPNTSTIELLSRVYNLPSLLFTNQEYQLSLEGFLIGKKENKAKFLGDYRRVHIFPHILDPEYRPVHHKCNDHRSVEGIVGEIDTEGEDVVFDVNGKMSLDRITLQLSLKLFQTSSSILLQENDLVTSAIIVPEDLEHLEELIKREVEFLERKYNQRKADDKIKDVGSSLERYLQRLHKSEQNENVSSDL
;
A
#
# COMPACT_ATOMS: atom_id res chain seq x y z
N MET A 1 -28.19 -5.75 -6.29
CA MET A 1 -26.80 -5.51 -5.85
C MET A 1 -26.71 -5.79 -4.35
N ARG A 2 -26.23 -6.97 -3.97
CA ARG A 2 -25.91 -7.35 -2.59
C ARG A 2 -24.40 -7.50 -2.52
N GLN A 3 -23.72 -6.54 -1.90
CA GLN A 3 -22.28 -6.61 -1.69
C GLN A 3 -21.96 -7.63 -0.59
N SER A 4 -21.18 -8.64 -0.97
CA SER A 4 -20.07 -9.22 -0.21
C SER A 4 -20.23 -9.31 1.31
N SER A 5 -21.01 -10.29 1.74
CA SER A 5 -20.90 -10.89 3.07
C SER A 5 -20.03 -12.14 2.97
N VAL A 6 -18.73 -11.98 2.66
CA VAL A 6 -17.75 -13.05 2.85
C VAL A 6 -17.29 -12.98 4.31
N GLN A 7 -18.00 -13.77 5.10
CA GLN A 7 -17.54 -14.48 6.29
C GLN A 7 -16.30 -13.91 6.99
N ASN A 8 -16.57 -12.94 7.87
CA ASN A 8 -15.91 -12.84 9.16
C ASN A 8 -16.09 -14.17 9.92
N MET A 9 -15.23 -15.18 9.68
CA MET A 9 -14.98 -16.22 10.67
C MET A 9 -14.23 -15.55 11.83
N MET A 10 -14.99 -14.84 12.67
CA MET A 10 -14.51 -14.25 13.91
C MET A 10 -14.19 -15.36 14.89
N PHE A 11 -12.91 -15.62 15.14
CA PHE A 11 -12.52 -16.20 16.40
C PHE A 11 -12.96 -15.22 17.50
N ALA A 12 -13.63 -15.70 18.55
CA ALA A 12 -14.16 -14.82 19.60
C ALA A 12 -13.06 -13.95 20.25
N ASP A 13 -11.82 -14.43 20.24
CA ASP A 13 -10.62 -13.74 20.75
C ASP A 13 -9.82 -12.94 19.69
N SER A 14 -10.08 -13.13 18.39
CA SER A 14 -9.41 -12.33 17.34
C SER A 14 -9.96 -10.91 17.21
N ARG A 15 -10.99 -10.56 18.01
CA ARG A 15 -11.56 -9.20 18.10
C ARG A 15 -10.63 -8.18 18.76
N LEU A 16 -9.49 -8.61 19.31
CA LEU A 16 -8.52 -7.73 19.97
C LEU A 16 -7.34 -7.33 19.07
N VAL A 17 -7.45 -7.57 17.76
CA VAL A 17 -6.52 -7.09 16.74
C VAL A 17 -7.33 -6.38 15.67
N TRP A 18 -6.83 -5.23 15.23
CA TRP A 18 -7.38 -4.52 14.09
C TRP A 18 -6.39 -4.57 12.94
N GLU A 19 -6.84 -5.05 11.80
CA GLU A 19 -6.06 -5.09 10.58
C GLU A 19 -6.24 -3.79 9.77
N VAL A 20 -5.12 -3.13 9.44
CA VAL A 20 -5.08 -1.91 8.62
C VAL A 20 -4.45 -2.24 7.28
N THR A 21 -5.28 -2.61 6.31
CA THR A 21 -4.86 -3.00 4.96
C THR A 21 -5.68 -2.29 3.87
N GLY A 22 -5.27 -2.43 2.61
CA GLY A 22 -5.99 -1.91 1.45
C GLY A 22 -6.29 -0.40 1.53
N ASN A 23 -7.57 -0.03 1.39
CA ASN A 23 -7.98 1.38 1.40
C ASN A 23 -7.78 2.06 2.77
N ASN A 24 -7.93 1.31 3.87
CA ASN A 24 -7.70 1.84 5.21
C ASN A 24 -6.23 2.19 5.43
N TYR A 25 -5.33 1.35 4.89
CA TYR A 25 -3.90 1.64 4.91
C TYR A 25 -3.55 2.87 4.08
N ARG A 26 -4.13 3.01 2.87
CA ARG A 26 -3.94 4.21 2.03
C ARG A 26 -4.35 5.48 2.75
N LEU A 27 -5.55 5.49 3.33
CA LEU A 27 -6.04 6.61 4.14
C LEU A 27 -5.13 6.89 5.33
N PHE A 28 -4.63 5.85 6.00
CA PHE A 28 -3.72 6.00 7.13
C PHE A 28 -2.39 6.65 6.73
N ILE A 29 -1.82 6.28 5.58
CA ILE A 29 -0.54 6.84 5.11
C ILE A 29 -0.66 8.35 4.82
N ASP A 30 -1.80 8.78 4.28
CA ASP A 30 -2.09 10.18 3.97
C ASP A 30 -2.38 11.05 5.21
N TYR A 31 -2.52 10.43 6.39
CA TYR A 31 -2.72 11.19 7.63
C TYR A 31 -1.45 11.93 8.06
N SER A 32 -1.62 13.13 8.60
CA SER A 32 -0.56 13.79 9.36
C SER A 32 -0.09 12.91 10.51
N ILE A 33 1.16 13.09 10.95
CA ILE A 33 1.76 12.32 12.05
C ILE A 33 0.85 12.33 13.29
N GLY A 34 0.32 13.50 13.64
CA GLY A 34 -0.62 13.66 14.74
C GLY A 34 -1.89 12.82 14.60
N ARG A 35 -2.49 12.85 13.41
CA ARG A 35 -3.69 12.07 13.09
C ARG A 35 -3.43 10.57 13.08
N LYS A 36 -2.24 10.12 12.66
CA LYS A 36 -1.81 8.72 12.76
C LYS A 36 -1.77 8.25 14.21
N PHE A 37 -1.15 9.01 15.12
CA PHE A 37 -1.13 8.66 16.54
C PHE A 37 -2.52 8.62 17.16
N ARG A 38 -3.35 9.63 16.85
CA ARG A 38 -4.74 9.68 17.33
C ARG A 38 -5.53 8.46 16.87
N PHE A 39 -5.47 8.14 15.58
CA PHE A 39 -6.17 6.99 15.00
C PHE A 39 -5.78 5.69 15.72
N VAL A 40 -4.47 5.42 15.85
CA VAL A 40 -3.99 4.21 16.53
C VAL A 40 -4.45 4.15 17.98
N ARG A 41 -4.36 5.27 18.71
CA ARG A 41 -4.80 5.33 20.10
C ARG A 41 -6.30 5.05 20.25
N GLU A 42 -7.13 5.66 19.41
CA GLU A 42 -8.59 5.47 19.45
C GLU A 42 -8.98 4.03 19.08
N VAL A 43 -8.30 3.42 18.10
CA VAL A 43 -8.49 2.00 17.76
C VAL A 43 -8.13 1.11 18.95
N LEU A 44 -6.96 1.32 19.57
CA LEU A 44 -6.56 0.55 20.76
C LEU A 44 -7.53 0.76 21.93
N GLU A 45 -8.02 1.98 22.14
CA GLU A 45 -9.03 2.25 23.18
C GLU A 45 -10.37 1.54 22.89
N GLY A 46 -10.75 1.41 21.62
CA GLY A 46 -11.90 0.62 21.19
C GLY A 46 -11.72 -0.89 21.35
N LEU A 47 -10.51 -1.41 21.11
CA LEU A 47 -10.18 -2.83 21.29
C LEU A 47 -10.12 -3.23 22.78
N TYR A 48 -9.69 -2.31 23.65
CA TYR A 48 -9.48 -2.57 25.07
C TYR A 48 -10.31 -1.61 25.92
N SER A 49 -11.53 -2.04 26.30
CA SER A 49 -12.53 -1.27 27.08
C SER A 49 -12.06 -0.72 28.45
N SER A 50 -10.84 -1.04 28.87
CA SER A 50 -10.25 -0.70 30.17
C SER A 50 -9.67 0.72 30.27
N LYS A 51 -9.89 1.61 29.28
CA LYS A 51 -9.25 2.93 29.16
C LYS A 51 -7.71 2.86 29.25
N GLU A 52 -7.14 1.69 28.97
CA GLU A 52 -5.69 1.44 29.05
C GLU A 52 -4.92 2.32 28.06
N TYR A 53 -5.53 2.60 26.92
CA TYR A 53 -5.02 3.47 25.87
C TYR A 53 -5.67 4.85 25.85
N SER A 54 -6.34 5.24 26.94
CA SER A 54 -6.76 6.63 27.10
C SER A 54 -5.54 7.55 26.97
N ARG A 55 -5.75 8.75 26.41
CA ARG A 55 -4.67 9.73 26.16
C ARG A 55 -3.77 9.96 27.38
N GLY A 56 -4.36 10.05 28.58
CA GLY A 56 -3.60 10.20 29.84
C GLY A 56 -2.68 9.03 30.15
N LYS A 57 -3.14 7.79 29.94
CA LYS A 57 -2.31 6.60 30.18
C LYS A 57 -1.25 6.42 29.11
N ALA A 58 -1.58 6.65 27.84
CA ALA A 58 -0.61 6.60 26.75
C ALA A 58 0.51 7.64 26.94
N ALA A 59 0.15 8.89 27.27
CA ALA A 59 1.12 9.95 27.56
C ALA A 59 2.03 9.58 28.73
N LYS A 60 1.46 9.09 29.85
CA LYS A 60 2.22 8.63 31.01
C LYS A 60 3.17 7.49 30.67
N ALA A 61 2.72 6.51 29.89
CA ALA A 61 3.54 5.36 29.47
C ALA A 61 4.70 5.79 28.54
N ALA A 62 4.49 6.80 27.70
CA ALA A 62 5.52 7.38 26.84
C ALA A 62 6.43 8.39 27.56
N GLY A 63 6.18 8.70 28.84
CA GLY A 63 6.96 9.69 29.58
C GLY A 63 6.75 11.14 29.13
N ILE A 64 5.59 11.45 28.54
CA ILE A 64 5.23 12.81 28.10
C ILE A 64 3.99 13.33 28.84
N SER A 65 3.78 14.65 28.80
CA SER A 65 2.60 15.25 29.43
C SER A 65 1.33 14.96 28.62
N TYR A 66 0.18 14.92 29.30
CA TYR A 66 -1.13 14.80 28.65
C TYR A 66 -1.33 15.89 27.59
N GLN A 67 -0.97 17.13 27.92
CA GLN A 67 -1.08 18.26 26.99
C GLN A 67 -0.12 18.11 25.80
N GLY A 68 1.07 17.53 26.02
CA GLY A 68 2.02 17.23 24.95
C GLY A 68 1.43 16.24 23.95
N LEU A 69 0.86 15.11 24.42
CA LEU A 69 0.19 14.16 23.52
C LEU A 69 -1.04 14.78 22.84
N LYS A 70 -1.83 15.59 23.57
CA LYS A 70 -2.97 16.31 22.99
C LYS A 70 -2.54 17.23 21.84
N ASN A 71 -1.47 18.00 22.04
CA ASN A 71 -0.94 18.89 21.01
C ASN A 71 -0.45 18.11 19.79
N ILE A 72 0.21 16.96 20.00
CA ILE A 72 0.62 16.06 18.91
C ILE A 72 -0.60 15.59 18.12
N GLU A 73 -1.66 15.14 18.78
CA GLU A 73 -2.85 14.56 18.12
C GLU A 73 -3.74 15.58 17.41
N GLU A 74 -3.83 16.81 17.91
CA GLU A 74 -4.86 17.78 17.50
C GLU A 74 -4.32 18.93 16.63
N ILE A 75 -3.02 19.24 16.70
CA ILE A 75 -2.43 20.32 15.90
C ILE A 75 -1.88 19.72 14.59
N GLU A 76 -2.51 20.07 13.46
CA GLU A 76 -2.28 19.46 12.15
C GLU A 76 -0.81 19.47 11.69
N ASN A 77 -0.09 20.55 11.99
CA ASN A 77 1.30 20.75 11.58
C ASN A 77 2.31 20.52 12.71
N TYR A 78 1.91 19.93 13.84
CA TYR A 78 2.83 19.64 14.93
C TYR A 78 3.76 18.49 14.55
N GLN A 79 5.07 18.75 14.58
CA GLN A 79 6.10 17.76 14.29
C GLN A 79 6.72 17.29 15.62
N PRO A 80 6.31 16.13 16.17
CA PRO A 80 6.98 15.58 17.34
C PRO A 80 8.43 15.21 16.99
N ASN A 81 9.34 15.37 17.95
CA ASN A 81 10.72 14.94 17.76
C ASN A 81 10.81 13.40 17.64
N THR A 82 11.90 12.92 17.03
CA THR A 82 12.13 11.48 16.78
C THR A 82 12.04 10.65 18.06
N SER A 83 12.59 11.14 19.17
CA SER A 83 12.55 10.43 20.46
C SER A 83 11.11 10.23 20.96
N THR A 84 10.24 11.24 20.80
CA THR A 84 8.83 11.17 21.17
C THR A 84 8.08 10.19 20.26
N ILE A 85 8.37 10.21 18.96
CA ILE A 85 7.82 9.25 18.00
C ILE A 85 8.17 7.83 18.44
N GLU A 86 9.45 7.54 18.74
CA GLU A 86 9.89 6.22 19.18
C GLU A 86 9.22 5.77 20.48
N LEU A 87 9.09 6.66 21.47
CA LEU A 87 8.45 6.35 22.74
C LEU A 87 6.97 5.99 22.56
N LEU A 88 6.23 6.79 21.80
CA LEU A 88 4.82 6.50 21.49
C LEU A 88 4.67 5.24 20.64
N SER A 89 5.56 5.02 19.69
CA SER A 89 5.55 3.82 18.83
C SER A 89 5.73 2.54 19.65
N ARG A 90 6.62 2.57 20.67
CA ARG A 90 6.77 1.47 21.63
C ARG A 90 5.51 1.25 22.45
N VAL A 91 4.88 2.31 22.95
CA VAL A 91 3.62 2.22 23.71
C VAL A 91 2.50 1.58 22.87
N TYR A 92 2.43 1.91 21.59
CA TYR A 92 1.43 1.34 20.67
C TYR A 92 1.85 0.02 20.01
N ASN A 93 3.08 -0.45 20.27
CA ASN A 93 3.65 -1.65 19.68
C ASN A 93 3.59 -1.65 18.14
N LEU A 94 3.96 -0.51 17.54
CA LEU A 94 4.01 -0.29 16.11
C LEU A 94 5.40 0.22 15.68
N PRO A 95 5.84 -0.03 14.43
CA PRO A 95 7.08 0.56 13.91
C PRO A 95 7.04 2.09 13.90
N SER A 96 8.11 2.74 14.38
CA SER A 96 8.21 4.20 14.39
C SER A 96 8.17 4.83 13.01
N LEU A 97 8.62 4.08 12.01
CA LEU A 97 8.60 4.47 10.60
C LEU A 97 7.19 4.83 10.08
N LEU A 98 6.14 4.21 10.62
CA LEU A 98 4.74 4.53 10.27
C LEU A 98 4.38 5.99 10.57
N PHE A 99 5.06 6.61 11.55
CA PHE A 99 4.79 7.95 12.06
C PHE A 99 5.81 8.98 11.56
N THR A 100 6.47 8.72 10.44
CA THR A 100 7.39 9.66 9.80
C THR A 100 6.82 10.14 8.46
N ASN A 101 7.23 11.33 8.00
CA ASN A 101 6.83 11.88 6.69
C ASN A 101 7.69 11.35 5.54
N GLN A 102 8.61 10.43 5.81
CA GLN A 102 9.39 9.81 4.75
C GLN A 102 8.43 8.97 3.90
N GLU A 103 8.49 9.14 2.58
CA GLU A 103 7.80 8.30 1.60
C GLU A 103 8.32 6.87 1.73
N TYR A 104 7.82 6.14 2.74
CA TYR A 104 8.31 4.83 3.06
C TYR A 104 7.65 3.81 2.13
N GLN A 105 8.50 3.05 1.43
CA GLN A 105 8.16 1.78 0.79
C GLN A 105 7.95 0.67 1.83
N LEU A 106 7.16 0.93 2.87
CA LEU A 106 6.56 -0.19 3.61
C LEU A 106 5.72 -0.95 2.59
N SER A 107 5.86 -2.28 2.54
CA SER A 107 5.08 -3.11 1.62
C SER A 107 3.62 -2.66 1.70
N LEU A 108 2.97 -2.49 0.55
CA LEU A 108 1.60 -1.95 0.42
C LEU A 108 0.54 -2.81 1.14
N GLU A 109 0.99 -3.80 1.89
CA GLU A 109 0.26 -4.89 2.49
C GLU A 109 -0.42 -4.46 3.78
N GLY A 110 0.14 -3.50 4.54
CA GLY A 110 -0.50 -2.87 5.70
C GLY A 110 0.13 -3.24 7.06
N PHE A 111 -0.64 -3.19 8.15
CA PHE A 111 -0.16 -3.53 9.50
C PHE A 111 -1.27 -3.96 10.47
N LEU A 112 -0.88 -4.63 11.56
CA LEU A 112 -1.79 -5.05 12.65
C LEU A 112 -1.66 -4.12 13.87
N ILE A 113 -2.78 -3.60 14.35
CA ILE A 113 -2.91 -2.85 15.60
C ILE A 113 -3.38 -3.81 16.70
N GLY A 114 -2.65 -3.84 17.81
CA GLY A 114 -2.99 -4.65 18.98
C GLY A 114 -1.77 -4.94 19.86
N LYS A 115 -2.01 -5.47 21.06
CA LYS A 115 -0.96 -5.98 21.94
C LYS A 115 -0.18 -7.11 21.26
N LYS A 116 1.08 -7.28 21.66
CA LYS A 116 2.01 -8.23 21.01
C LYS A 116 1.47 -9.66 21.06
N GLU A 117 0.97 -10.06 22.22
CA GLU A 117 0.36 -11.36 22.49
C GLU A 117 -0.90 -11.60 21.64
N ASN A 118 -1.72 -10.57 21.43
CA ASN A 118 -2.94 -10.68 20.63
C ASN A 118 -2.63 -10.81 19.15
N LYS A 119 -1.64 -10.06 18.65
CA LYS A 119 -1.15 -10.19 17.27
C LYS A 119 -0.59 -11.59 17.02
N ALA A 120 0.24 -12.11 17.94
CA ALA A 120 0.78 -13.46 17.84
C ALA A 120 -0.33 -14.52 17.83
N LYS A 121 -1.33 -14.38 18.72
CA LYS A 121 -2.50 -15.26 18.76
C LYS A 121 -3.30 -15.21 17.46
N PHE A 122 -3.62 -14.00 16.97
CA PHE A 122 -4.32 -13.80 15.70
C PHE A 122 -3.62 -14.52 14.54
N LEU A 123 -2.30 -14.33 14.40
CA LEU A 123 -1.52 -14.98 13.34
C LEU A 123 -1.49 -16.51 13.51
N GLY A 124 -1.39 -17.00 14.75
CA GLY A 124 -1.48 -18.44 15.05
C GLY A 124 -2.84 -19.04 14.74
N ASP A 125 -3.93 -18.34 15.05
CA ASP A 125 -5.30 -18.74 14.72
C ASP A 125 -5.52 -18.75 13.21
N TYR A 126 -5.02 -17.73 12.50
CA TYR A 126 -5.08 -17.64 11.06
C TYR A 126 -4.39 -18.83 10.37
N ARG A 127 -3.15 -19.14 10.77
CA ARG A 127 -2.38 -20.29 10.24
C ARG A 127 -3.03 -21.65 10.48
N ARG A 128 -3.90 -21.77 11.49
CA ARG A 128 -4.63 -23.02 11.78
C ARG A 128 -5.83 -23.22 10.88
N VAL A 129 -6.42 -22.14 10.37
CA VAL A 129 -7.64 -22.18 9.56
C VAL A 129 -7.34 -22.01 8.08
N HIS A 130 -6.31 -21.24 7.74
CA HIS A 130 -5.90 -21.00 6.37
C HIS A 130 -4.66 -21.82 6.04
N ILE A 131 -4.61 -22.34 4.81
CA ILE A 131 -3.47 -23.10 4.28
C ILE A 131 -2.22 -22.20 4.19
N PHE A 132 -2.44 -20.92 3.88
CA PHE A 132 -1.39 -19.93 3.74
C PHE A 132 -1.27 -19.05 5.00
N PRO A 133 -0.05 -18.64 5.37
CA PRO A 133 0.15 -17.66 6.42
C PRO A 133 -0.40 -16.28 6.03
N HIS A 134 -0.70 -15.48 7.04
CA HIS A 134 -1.22 -14.12 6.84
C HIS A 134 -0.16 -13.24 6.17
N ILE A 135 -0.57 -12.35 5.25
CA ILE A 135 0.36 -11.46 4.52
C ILE A 135 1.17 -10.54 5.45
N LEU A 136 0.61 -10.22 6.62
CA LEU A 136 1.24 -9.41 7.68
C LEU A 136 2.01 -10.23 8.74
N ASP A 137 2.15 -11.53 8.56
CA ASP A 137 2.90 -12.37 9.49
C ASP A 137 4.41 -12.10 9.33
N PRO A 138 5.11 -11.58 10.37
CA PRO A 138 6.53 -11.28 10.25
C PRO A 138 7.42 -12.53 10.14
N GLU A 139 6.93 -13.70 10.55
CA GLU A 139 7.61 -14.99 10.34
C GLU A 139 7.41 -15.46 8.90
N TYR A 140 6.28 -15.07 8.29
CA TYR A 140 6.10 -15.14 6.86
C TYR A 140 6.88 -13.99 6.21
N ARG A 141 8.16 -14.22 6.00
CA ARG A 141 8.73 -13.66 4.78
C ARG A 141 7.91 -14.32 3.69
N PRO A 142 7.17 -13.61 2.82
CA PRO A 142 6.91 -14.18 1.51
C PRO A 142 8.29 -14.63 1.11
N VAL A 143 8.44 -15.94 0.95
CA VAL A 143 9.59 -16.45 0.28
C VAL A 143 9.37 -15.83 -1.10
N HIS A 144 9.87 -14.61 -1.32
CA HIS A 144 10.79 -14.43 -2.42
C HIS A 144 11.61 -15.68 -2.28
N HIS A 145 11.33 -16.66 -3.14
CA HIS A 145 12.25 -17.72 -3.40
C HIS A 145 13.51 -17.02 -3.92
N LYS A 146 14.25 -16.39 -3.00
CA LYS A 146 15.66 -16.64 -2.87
C LYS A 146 15.72 -18.14 -2.71
N CYS A 147 15.75 -18.83 -3.85
CA CYS A 147 16.31 -20.16 -4.01
C CYS A 147 17.72 -20.08 -3.44
N ASN A 148 17.82 -20.11 -2.12
CA ASN A 148 19.06 -20.04 -1.37
C ASN A 148 19.53 -21.43 -0.98
N ASP A 149 18.85 -22.49 -1.45
CA ASP A 149 19.59 -23.66 -1.90
C ASP A 149 20.34 -23.28 -3.19
N HIS A 150 21.44 -22.56 -2.98
CA HIS A 150 22.50 -22.34 -3.96
C HIS A 150 23.32 -23.62 -4.19
N ARG A 151 22.64 -24.76 -4.26
CA ARG A 151 23.15 -25.94 -4.93
C ARG A 151 22.16 -26.24 -6.04
N SER A 152 22.50 -25.72 -7.22
CA SER A 152 21.82 -25.90 -8.50
C SER A 152 20.36 -25.44 -8.56
N VAL A 153 20.16 -24.13 -8.54
CA VAL A 153 19.15 -23.51 -9.41
C VAL A 153 19.87 -22.50 -10.31
N GLU A 154 20.87 -22.99 -11.05
CA GLU A 154 21.38 -22.33 -12.26
C GLU A 154 20.45 -22.59 -13.47
N GLY A 155 19.15 -22.85 -13.24
CA GLY A 155 18.22 -23.29 -14.29
C GLY A 155 16.74 -22.95 -14.09
N ILE A 156 16.37 -22.10 -13.14
CA ILE A 156 14.99 -21.56 -13.02
C ILE A 156 15.00 -20.04 -13.22
N VAL A 157 15.83 -19.59 -14.16
CA VAL A 157 15.29 -18.79 -15.27
C VAL A 157 15.25 -19.76 -16.44
N GLY A 158 14.47 -20.83 -16.30
CA GLY A 158 14.13 -21.65 -17.44
C GLY A 158 13.36 -20.74 -18.37
N GLU A 159 13.72 -20.73 -19.65
CA GLU A 159 12.89 -20.11 -20.68
C GLU A 159 11.46 -20.59 -20.44
N ILE A 160 10.50 -19.67 -20.47
CA ILE A 160 9.09 -20.04 -20.40
C ILE A 160 8.91 -21.09 -21.48
N ASP A 161 8.46 -22.28 -21.09
CA ASP A 161 8.20 -23.36 -22.01
C ASP A 161 7.03 -22.98 -22.91
N THR A 162 7.34 -22.25 -23.98
CA THR A 162 6.40 -21.84 -25.00
C THR A 162 6.03 -23.00 -25.93
N GLU A 163 6.79 -24.10 -25.89
CA GLU A 163 6.62 -25.25 -26.76
C GLU A 163 5.75 -26.36 -26.12
N GLY A 164 5.53 -26.31 -24.80
CA GLY A 164 4.65 -27.21 -24.06
C GLY A 164 5.31 -28.56 -23.72
N GLU A 165 6.63 -28.58 -23.55
CA GLU A 165 7.41 -29.75 -23.15
C GLU A 165 7.25 -30.15 -21.66
N ASP A 166 6.91 -29.20 -20.78
CA ASP A 166 6.81 -29.38 -19.32
C ASP A 166 5.38 -29.75 -18.85
N VAL A 167 4.60 -30.45 -19.67
CA VAL A 167 3.27 -30.90 -19.28
C VAL A 167 3.36 -32.13 -18.39
N VAL A 168 3.04 -31.97 -17.10
CA VAL A 168 2.92 -33.06 -16.14
C VAL A 168 1.53 -33.69 -16.26
N PHE A 169 1.44 -35.03 -16.25
CA PHE A 169 0.17 -35.76 -16.26
C PHE A 169 -0.06 -36.44 -14.91
N ASP A 170 -1.30 -36.44 -14.43
CA ASP A 170 -1.71 -37.12 -13.22
C ASP A 170 -1.73 -38.65 -13.38
N VAL A 171 -1.97 -39.37 -12.28
CA VAL A 171 -2.07 -40.84 -12.25
C VAL A 171 -3.19 -41.41 -13.14
N ASN A 172 -4.11 -40.58 -13.63
CA ASN A 172 -5.20 -40.95 -14.53
C ASN A 172 -4.93 -40.52 -15.99
N GLY A 173 -3.74 -39.99 -16.29
CA GLY A 173 -3.35 -39.51 -17.62
C GLY A 173 -3.98 -38.17 -18.02
N LYS A 174 -4.54 -37.40 -17.07
CA LYS A 174 -5.01 -36.03 -17.31
C LYS A 174 -3.89 -35.04 -17.08
N MET A 175 -3.86 -33.94 -17.83
CA MET A 175 -2.91 -32.85 -17.59
C MET A 175 -3.08 -32.32 -16.15
N SER A 176 -1.97 -32.26 -15.43
CA SER A 176 -1.87 -31.66 -14.11
C SER A 176 -1.42 -30.21 -14.28
N LEU A 177 -2.28 -29.26 -13.90
CA LEU A 177 -1.94 -27.85 -13.78
C LEU A 177 -1.40 -27.61 -12.36
N ASP A 178 -0.28 -28.23 -12.04
CA ASP A 178 0.37 -28.07 -10.74
C ASP A 178 1.21 -26.78 -10.66
N ARG A 179 1.54 -26.19 -11.81
CA ARG A 179 2.35 -24.97 -11.92
C ARG A 179 1.82 -24.04 -13.01
N ILE A 180 1.39 -22.86 -12.59
CA ILE A 180 1.05 -21.75 -13.49
C ILE A 180 2.11 -20.67 -13.32
N THR A 181 2.79 -20.30 -14.41
CA THR A 181 3.71 -19.17 -14.42
C THR A 181 3.00 -17.96 -15.02
N LEU A 182 3.06 -16.83 -14.33
CA LEU A 182 2.61 -15.55 -14.88
C LEU A 182 3.77 -14.72 -15.40
N GLN A 183 3.61 -14.20 -16.60
CA GLN A 183 4.44 -13.16 -17.16
C GLN A 183 3.58 -11.90 -17.37
N LEU A 184 4.01 -10.78 -16.81
CA LEU A 184 3.36 -9.49 -17.01
C LEU A 184 4.25 -8.62 -17.89
N SER A 185 3.79 -8.28 -19.09
CA SER A 185 4.48 -7.36 -19.99
C SER A 185 3.77 -6.02 -20.02
N LEU A 186 4.47 -4.95 -19.65
CA LEU A 186 3.96 -3.58 -19.75
C LEU A 186 4.48 -2.94 -21.04
N LYS A 187 3.57 -2.74 -21.99
CA LYS A 187 3.87 -2.13 -23.29
C LYS A 187 3.35 -0.70 -23.35
N LEU A 188 4.24 0.25 -23.59
CA LEU A 188 3.94 1.67 -23.81
C LEU A 188 3.94 1.97 -25.30
N PHE A 189 2.83 2.48 -25.81
CA PHE A 189 2.68 2.87 -27.21
C PHE A 189 2.53 4.38 -27.36
N GLN A 190 3.09 4.93 -28.43
CA GLN A 190 2.75 6.27 -28.88
C GLN A 190 1.37 6.23 -29.56
N THR A 191 0.38 6.93 -29.00
CA THR A 191 -1.02 6.84 -29.45
C THR A 191 -1.21 7.21 -30.92
N SER A 192 -0.47 8.19 -31.43
CA SER A 192 -0.66 8.70 -32.80
C SER A 192 -0.12 7.78 -33.89
N SER A 193 0.91 6.98 -33.58
CA SER A 193 1.64 6.17 -34.54
C SER A 193 1.53 4.67 -34.26
N SER A 194 0.97 4.29 -33.10
CA SER A 194 0.96 2.93 -32.56
C SER A 194 2.36 2.32 -32.43
N ILE A 195 3.41 3.14 -32.47
CA ILE A 195 4.78 2.69 -32.29
C ILE A 195 4.99 2.29 -30.83
N LEU A 196 5.52 1.09 -30.61
CA LEU A 196 5.97 0.65 -29.30
C LEU A 196 7.17 1.50 -28.87
N LEU A 197 6.99 2.27 -27.80
CA LEU A 197 8.04 3.11 -27.23
C LEU A 197 8.89 2.36 -26.22
N GLN A 198 8.24 1.48 -25.45
CA GLN A 198 8.89 0.74 -24.38
C GLN A 198 8.11 -0.52 -24.08
N GLU A 199 8.80 -1.61 -23.84
CA GLU A 199 8.26 -2.85 -23.30
C GLU A 199 9.10 -3.19 -22.06
N ASN A 200 8.44 -3.38 -20.93
CA ASN A 200 9.09 -3.86 -19.72
C ASN A 200 8.41 -5.17 -19.32
N ASP A 201 9.18 -6.25 -19.34
CA ASP A 201 8.72 -7.53 -18.85
C ASP A 201 8.99 -7.62 -17.35
N LEU A 202 7.91 -7.62 -16.57
CA LEU A 202 7.93 -8.06 -15.19
C LEU A 202 7.79 -9.58 -15.20
N VAL A 203 8.92 -10.25 -15.35
CA VAL A 203 9.00 -11.69 -15.18
C VAL A 203 9.09 -11.98 -13.69
N THR A 204 7.94 -12.31 -13.10
CA THR A 204 7.85 -12.82 -11.74
C THR A 204 7.11 -14.13 -11.76
N SER A 205 7.85 -15.24 -11.67
CA SER A 205 7.28 -16.58 -11.54
C SER A 205 6.82 -16.80 -10.10
N ALA A 206 5.51 -17.02 -9.92
CA ALA A 206 4.94 -17.51 -8.68
C ALA A 206 4.11 -18.75 -9.00
N ILE A 207 4.22 -19.80 -8.19
CA ILE A 207 3.39 -20.99 -8.32
C ILE A 207 1.98 -20.60 -7.87
N ILE A 208 1.01 -20.60 -8.79
CA ILE A 208 -0.39 -20.29 -8.52
C ILE A 208 -1.19 -21.58 -8.62
N VAL A 209 -1.96 -21.89 -7.57
CA VAL A 209 -2.88 -23.02 -7.53
C VAL A 209 -4.14 -22.63 -8.32
N PRO A 210 -4.80 -23.54 -9.08
CA PRO A 210 -5.93 -23.16 -9.93
C PRO A 210 -7.06 -22.37 -9.26
N GLU A 211 -7.34 -22.61 -7.98
CA GLU A 211 -8.36 -21.89 -7.19
C GLU A 211 -8.00 -20.41 -6.93
N ASP A 212 -6.72 -20.07 -7.01
CA ASP A 212 -6.21 -18.71 -6.78
C ASP A 212 -6.23 -17.85 -8.06
N LEU A 213 -6.50 -18.45 -9.23
CA LEU A 213 -6.56 -17.73 -10.51
C LEU A 213 -7.63 -16.64 -10.51
N GLU A 214 -8.82 -16.92 -9.97
CA GLU A 214 -9.91 -15.93 -9.91
C GLU A 214 -9.52 -14.74 -9.03
N HIS A 215 -8.87 -14.99 -7.88
CA HIS A 215 -8.40 -13.96 -6.96
C HIS A 215 -7.31 -13.09 -7.60
N LEU A 216 -6.40 -13.73 -8.31
CA LEU A 216 -5.31 -13.07 -9.02
C LEU A 216 -5.81 -12.22 -10.19
N GLU A 217 -6.79 -12.70 -10.94
CA GLU A 217 -7.45 -11.92 -11.99
C GLU A 217 -8.11 -10.66 -11.42
N GLU A 218 -8.79 -10.77 -10.28
CA GLU A 218 -9.42 -9.64 -9.61
C GLU A 218 -8.39 -8.64 -9.07
N LEU A 219 -7.26 -9.12 -8.54
CA LEU A 219 -6.12 -8.29 -8.13
C LEU A 219 -5.51 -7.53 -9.32
N ILE A 220 -5.27 -8.20 -10.45
CA ILE A 220 -4.72 -7.58 -11.66
C ILE A 220 -5.68 -6.50 -12.18
N LYS A 221 -6.98 -6.81 -12.32
CA LYS A 221 -8.00 -5.84 -12.75
C LYS A 221 -7.98 -4.59 -11.87
N ARG A 222 -7.96 -4.78 -10.56
CA ARG A 222 -7.94 -3.69 -9.58
C ARG A 222 -6.70 -2.81 -9.71
N GLU A 223 -5.53 -3.40 -9.94
CA GLU A 223 -4.29 -2.66 -10.08
C GLU A 223 -4.23 -1.89 -11.42
N VAL A 224 -4.72 -2.50 -12.51
CA VAL A 224 -4.86 -1.82 -13.81
C VAL A 224 -5.79 -0.61 -13.70
N GLU A 225 -6.97 -0.76 -13.09
CA GLU A 225 -7.90 0.36 -12.84
C GLU A 225 -7.28 1.48 -11.99
N PHE A 226 -6.38 1.12 -11.07
CA PHE A 226 -5.65 2.10 -10.27
C PHE A 226 -4.64 2.88 -11.12
N LEU A 227 -3.83 2.17 -11.91
CA LEU A 227 -2.86 2.79 -12.81
C LEU A 227 -3.54 3.69 -13.85
N GLU A 228 -4.67 3.25 -14.41
CA GLU A 228 -5.47 4.03 -15.35
C GLU A 228 -5.99 5.33 -14.71
N ARG A 229 -6.54 5.25 -13.49
CA ARG A 229 -6.97 6.44 -12.74
C ARG A 229 -5.83 7.41 -12.50
N LYS A 230 -4.66 6.91 -12.06
CA LYS A 230 -3.47 7.72 -11.79
C LYS A 230 -2.94 8.39 -13.06
N TYR A 231 -2.93 7.67 -14.18
CA TYR A 231 -2.54 8.21 -15.48
C TYR A 231 -3.50 9.31 -15.93
N ASN A 232 -4.81 9.07 -15.85
CA ASN A 232 -5.83 10.06 -16.23
C ASN A 232 -5.77 11.31 -15.35
N GLN A 233 -5.51 11.15 -14.04
CA GLN A 233 -5.32 12.28 -13.14
C GLN A 233 -4.09 13.11 -13.53
N ARG A 234 -2.93 12.47 -13.76
CA ARG A 234 -1.73 13.18 -14.24
C ARG A 234 -1.96 13.92 -15.56
N LYS A 235 -2.65 13.28 -16.50
CA LYS A 235 -3.02 13.90 -17.79
C LYS A 235 -3.94 15.12 -17.60
N ALA A 236 -4.85 15.08 -16.64
CA ALA A 236 -5.69 16.22 -16.29
C ALA A 236 -4.87 17.35 -15.66
N ASP A 237 -3.98 17.02 -14.73
CA ASP A 237 -3.09 17.99 -14.07
C ASP A 237 -2.15 18.67 -15.07
N ASP A 238 -1.61 17.92 -16.03
CA ASP A 238 -0.74 18.45 -17.08
C ASP A 238 -1.51 19.37 -18.04
N LYS A 239 -2.76 19.04 -18.38
CA LYS A 239 -3.64 19.95 -19.14
C LYS A 239 -3.91 21.24 -18.39
N ILE A 240 -4.14 21.18 -17.07
CA ILE A 240 -4.38 22.37 -16.24
C ILE A 240 -3.13 23.26 -16.22
N LYS A 241 -1.93 22.68 -16.09
CA LYS A 241 -0.67 23.42 -16.15
C LYS A 241 -0.43 24.08 -17.52
N ASP A 242 -0.75 23.39 -18.61
CA ASP A 242 -0.59 23.93 -19.96
C ASP A 242 -1.55 25.10 -20.21
N VAL A 243 -2.80 25.00 -19.75
CA VAL A 243 -3.77 26.11 -19.78
C VAL A 243 -3.30 27.27 -18.89
N GLY A 244 -2.83 27.01 -17.67
CA GLY A 244 -2.31 28.05 -16.78
C GLY A 244 -1.14 28.82 -17.40
N SER A 245 -0.16 28.11 -17.98
CA SER A 245 0.98 28.74 -18.64
C SER A 245 0.62 29.49 -19.94
N SER A 246 -0.45 29.09 -20.61
CA SER A 246 -1.02 29.80 -21.76
C SER A 246 -1.75 31.07 -21.33
N LEU A 247 -2.46 31.02 -20.20
CA LEU A 247 -3.17 32.16 -19.63
C LEU A 247 -2.20 33.22 -19.09
N GLU A 248 -1.13 32.82 -18.41
CA GLU A 248 -0.06 33.73 -17.99
C GLU A 248 0.61 34.44 -19.18
N ARG A 249 0.89 33.71 -20.26
CA ARG A 249 1.42 34.28 -21.51
C ARG A 249 0.44 35.24 -22.20
N TYR A 250 -0.86 35.04 -22.01
CA TYR A 250 -1.88 35.96 -22.52
C TYR A 250 -1.96 37.24 -21.66
N LEU A 251 -2.00 37.10 -20.34
CA LEU A 251 -2.02 38.24 -19.41
C LEU A 251 -0.75 39.11 -19.51
N GLN A 252 0.43 38.50 -19.66
CA GLN A 252 1.67 39.23 -19.90
C GLN A 252 1.66 40.03 -21.21
N ARG A 253 0.93 39.56 -22.24
CA ARG A 253 0.77 40.31 -23.50
C ARG A 253 -0.16 41.50 -23.33
N LEU A 254 -1.26 41.34 -22.60
CA LEU A 254 -2.19 42.44 -22.30
C LEU A 254 -1.54 43.57 -21.49
N HIS A 255 -0.79 43.21 -20.44
CA HIS A 255 -0.05 44.21 -19.65
C HIS A 255 1.00 44.97 -20.49
N LYS A 256 1.65 44.30 -21.44
CA LYS A 256 2.59 44.95 -22.36
C LYS A 256 1.90 45.87 -23.37
N SER A 257 0.70 45.54 -23.85
CA SER A 257 -0.04 46.43 -24.75
C SER A 257 -0.54 47.68 -24.04
N GLU A 258 -1.03 47.56 -22.80
CA GLU A 258 -1.47 48.71 -21.99
C GLU A 258 -0.32 49.66 -21.63
N GLN A 259 0.88 49.12 -21.38
CA GLN A 259 2.07 49.93 -21.16
C GLN A 259 2.53 50.68 -22.42
N ASN A 260 2.32 50.11 -23.61
CA ASN A 260 2.69 50.77 -24.86
C ASN A 260 1.68 51.84 -25.29
N GLU A 261 0.39 51.69 -24.97
CA GLU A 261 -0.62 52.72 -25.27
C GLU A 261 -0.44 53.98 -24.40
N ASN A 262 -0.04 53.84 -23.13
CA ASN A 262 0.23 54.98 -22.25
C ASN A 262 1.50 55.77 -22.60
N VAL A 263 2.44 55.19 -23.37
CA VAL A 263 3.64 55.91 -23.84
C VAL A 263 3.35 56.73 -25.11
N SER A 264 2.24 56.45 -25.80
CA SER A 264 1.87 57.15 -27.04
C SER A 264 0.91 58.33 -26.84
N SER A 265 0.39 58.57 -25.62
CA SER A 265 -0.50 59.72 -25.34
C SER A 265 0.22 60.97 -24.82
N ASP A 266 1.53 60.88 -24.57
CA ASP A 266 2.37 61.98 -24.05
C ASP A 266 3.29 62.59 -25.14
N LEU A 267 3.02 62.31 -26.42
CA LEU A 267 3.63 62.94 -27.60
C LEU A 267 2.58 63.69 -28.42
#